data_AF-A0A973XAL6-F1
#
_entry.id   AF-A0A973XAL6-F1
#
_cell.length_a   1.000
_cell.length_b   1.000
_cell.length_c   1.000
_cell.angle_alpha   90.00
_cell.angle_beta   90.00
_cell.angle_gamma   90.00
#
_symmetry.space_group_name_H-M   'P 1'
#
loop_
_entity.id
_entity.type
_entity.pdbx_description
1 polymer ?
#
loop_
_entity_poly.entity_id
_entity_poly.type
_entity_poly.pdbx_seq_one_letter_code
_entity_poly.pdbx_strand_id
1 'polypeptide(L)' 'MPALSLKPVNANVYSVHQGDGAHVGNLKRVDAVWKFKAVGYDTDGSVVPGGGPYTERHNTQLAKPDAEQLSAALSDV' A
#
# COMPACT_ATOMS: atom_id res chain seq x y z
N MET A 1 -10.70 -1.00 -11.08
CA MET A 1 -9.27 -1.15 -10.73
C MET A 1 -9.06 -2.52 -10.08
N PRO A 2 -7.88 -3.15 -10.22
CA PRO A 2 -7.63 -4.48 -9.66
C PRO A 2 -7.65 -4.45 -8.12
N ALA A 3 -8.21 -5.50 -7.51
CA ALA A 3 -8.19 -5.68 -6.06
C ALA A 3 -6.74 -5.78 -5.56
N LEU A 4 -6.43 -5.09 -4.47
CA LEU A 4 -5.15 -5.15 -3.81
C LEU A 4 -5.10 -6.36 -2.86
N SER A 5 -3.90 -6.89 -2.67
CA SER A 5 -3.64 -7.96 -1.70
C SER A 5 -2.61 -7.52 -0.67
N LEU A 6 -2.75 -8.03 0.56
CA LEU A 6 -1.80 -7.82 1.65
C LEU A 6 -1.00 -9.09 1.88
N LYS A 7 0.33 -8.98 1.87
CA LYS A 7 1.23 -10.07 2.29
C LYS A 7 1.92 -9.67 3.59
N PRO A 8 1.86 -10.51 4.64
CA PRO A 8 2.50 -10.18 5.91
C PRO A 8 4.03 -10.14 5.74
N VAL A 9 4.65 -9.06 6.19
CA VAL A 9 6.12 -8.94 6.29
C VAL A 9 6.54 -9.17 7.75
N ASN A 10 5.80 -8.57 8.68
CA ASN A 10 5.91 -8.81 10.12
C ASN A 10 4.61 -8.35 10.82
N ALA A 11 4.59 -8.40 12.16
CA ALA A 11 3.41 -8.05 12.96
C ALA A 11 2.87 -6.63 12.73
N ASN A 12 3.70 -5.69 12.25
CA ASN A 12 3.36 -4.28 12.07
C ASN A 12 3.42 -3.82 10.61
N VAL A 13 3.71 -4.72 9.67
CA VAL A 13 3.91 -4.36 8.26
C VAL A 13 3.35 -5.44 7.34
N TYR A 14 2.54 -4.99 6.38
CA TYR A 14 2.13 -5.77 5.22
C TYR A 14 2.67 -5.11 3.95
N SER A 15 3.14 -5.90 2.99
CA SER A 15 3.35 -5.40 1.63
C SER A 15 2.03 -5.43 0.86
N VAL A 16 1.78 -4.40 0.07
CA VAL A 16 0.56 -4.19 -0.71
C VAL A 16 0.88 -4.46 -2.17
N HIS A 17 0.12 -5.35 -2.79
CA HIS A 17 0.34 -5.77 -4.17
C HIS A 17 -0.92 -5.60 -5.01
N GLN A 18 -0.75 -5.23 -6.27
CA GLN A 18 -1.82 -5.29 -7.28
C GLN A 18 -2.11 -6.73 -7.70
N GLY A 19 -3.19 -6.92 -8.47
CA GLY A 19 -3.66 -8.24 -8.92
C GLY A 19 -2.66 -8.99 -9.81
N ASP A 20 -1.74 -8.28 -10.46
CA ASP A 20 -0.62 -8.84 -11.23
C ASP A 20 0.60 -9.19 -10.35
N GLY A 21 0.54 -8.88 -9.06
CA GLY A 21 1.61 -9.09 -8.09
C GLY A 21 2.56 -7.91 -7.92
N ALA A 22 2.41 -6.82 -8.67
CA ALA A 22 3.27 -5.64 -8.56
C ALA A 22 3.15 -5.01 -7.16
N HIS A 23 4.29 -4.75 -6.51
CA HIS A 23 4.32 -4.08 -5.22
C HIS A 23 4.08 -2.58 -5.41
N VAL A 24 3.16 -2.02 -4.62
CA VAL A 24 2.75 -0.61 -4.76
C VAL A 24 2.83 0.18 -3.45
N GLY A 25 3.23 -0.47 -2.36
CA GLY A 25 3.35 0.19 -1.07
C GLY A 25 3.29 -0.77 0.09
N ASN A 26 3.37 -0.21 1.29
CA ASN A 26 3.26 -0.97 2.53
C ASN A 26 2.10 -0.44 3.38
N LEU A 27 1.39 -1.33 4.03
CA LEU A 27 0.51 -0.97 5.14
C LEU A 27 1.32 -1.13 6.43
N LYS A 28 1.64 -0.01 7.07
CA LYS A 28 2.48 0.03 8.28
C LYS A 28 1.67 0.51 9.47
N ARG A 29 1.79 -0.20 10.59
CA ARG A 29 1.27 0.25 11.88
C ARG A 29 2.19 1.33 12.44
N VAL A 30 1.62 2.49 12.72
CA VAL A 30 2.27 3.60 13.42
C VAL A 30 1.39 3.90 14.63
N ASP A 31 1.91 3.64 15.82
CA ASP A 31 1.15 3.64 17.08
C ASP A 31 -0.06 2.67 17.02
N ALA A 32 -1.28 3.21 17.14
CA ALA A 32 -2.53 2.47 17.09
C ALA A 32 -3.17 2.44 15.69
N VAL A 33 -2.58 3.12 14.69
CA VAL A 33 -3.21 3.32 13.37
C VAL A 33 -2.41 2.64 12.27
N TRP A 34 -3.10 2.03 11.31
CA TRP A 34 -2.46 1.52 10.10
C TRP A 34 -2.45 2.60 9.03
N LYS A 35 -1.31 2.83 8.40
CA LYS A 35 -1.12 3.83 7.35
C LYS A 35 -0.59 3.18 6.10
N PHE A 36 -1.23 3.46 4.97
CA PHE A 36 -0.70 3.11 3.66
C PHE A 36 0.49 4.02 3.33
N LYS A 37 1.58 3.41 2.89
CA LYS A 37 2.81 4.06 2.47
C LYS A 37 3.06 3.67 1.02
N ALA A 38 2.65 4.54 0.10
CA ALA A 38 2.90 4.35 -1.32
C ALA A 38 4.40 4.13 -1.60
N VAL A 39 4.69 3.21 -2.51
CA VAL A 39 6.03 2.92 -3.02
C VAL A 39 5.94 2.81 -4.53
N GLY A 40 6.75 3.61 -5.21
CA GLY A 40 7.00 3.49 -6.64
C GLY A 40 8.34 2.83 -6.92
N TYR A 41 8.59 2.57 -8.19
CA TYR A 41 9.86 2.10 -8.72
C TYR A 41 10.23 2.94 -9.93
N ASP A 42 11.48 3.37 -10.03
CA ASP A 42 11.99 4.02 -11.24
C ASP A 42 12.37 3.00 -12.32
N THR A 43 12.92 3.49 -13.43
CA THR A 43 13.33 2.68 -14.58
C THR A 43 14.42 1.66 -14.27
N ASP A 44 15.22 1.91 -13.24
CA ASP A 44 16.32 1.04 -12.80
C ASP A 44 15.84 0.06 -11.71
N GLY A 45 14.55 0.11 -11.34
CA GLY A 45 13.96 -0.70 -10.28
C GLY A 45 14.30 -0.19 -8.88
N SER A 46 14.81 1.03 -8.75
CA SER A 46 15.08 1.63 -7.44
C SER A 46 13.77 2.06 -6.78
N VAL A 47 13.70 1.86 -5.47
CA VAL A 47 12.54 2.24 -4.66
C VAL A 47 12.40 3.75 -4.64
N VAL A 48 11.20 4.25 -4.96
CA VAL A 48 10.81 5.66 -4.82
C VAL A 48 9.78 5.76 -3.69
N PRO A 49 10.18 6.12 -2.46
CA PRO A 49 9.27 6.26 -1.33
C PRO A 49 8.24 7.36 -1.58
N GLY A 50 6.97 7.06 -1.35
CA GLY A 50 5.88 8.00 -1.64
C GLY A 50 5.59 8.17 -3.13
N GLY A 51 6.32 7.48 -4.02
CA GLY A 51 6.06 7.42 -5.46
C GLY A 51 5.03 6.36 -5.86
N GLY A 52 4.85 6.20 -7.17
CA GLY A 52 4.05 5.13 -7.76
C GLY A 52 2.58 5.50 -8.00
N PRO A 53 1.76 4.52 -8.41
CA PRO A 53 0.38 4.77 -8.86
C PRO A 53 -0.56 5.27 -7.75
N TYR A 54 -0.15 5.19 -6.48
CA TYR A 54 -0.97 5.60 -5.33
C TYR A 54 -0.31 6.70 -4.48
N THR A 55 0.59 7.49 -5.06
CA THR A 55 1.25 8.63 -4.38
C THR A 55 0.25 9.56 -3.69
N GLU A 56 -0.83 9.93 -4.35
CA GLU A 56 -1.81 10.88 -3.82
C GLU A 56 -2.61 10.34 -2.63
N ARG A 57 -2.59 9.02 -2.44
CA ARG A 57 -3.23 8.32 -1.33
C ARG A 57 -2.24 7.90 -0.26
N HIS A 58 -1.02 8.45 -0.28
CA HIS A 58 -0.04 8.21 0.76
C HIS A 58 -0.60 8.68 2.12
N ASN A 59 -0.34 7.91 3.18
CA ASN A 59 -0.92 8.05 4.53
C ASN A 59 -2.41 7.74 4.69
N THR A 60 -3.09 7.16 3.69
CA THR A 60 -4.47 6.63 3.90
C THR A 60 -4.51 5.75 5.14
N GLN A 61 -5.42 6.06 6.06
CA GLN A 61 -5.51 5.43 7.37
C GLN A 61 -6.55 4.33 7.38
N LEU A 62 -6.20 3.22 8.04
CA LEU A 62 -7.08 2.09 8.27
C LEU A 62 -7.07 1.72 9.76
N ALA A 63 -8.18 1.19 10.24
CA ALA A 63 -8.31 0.70 11.62
C ALA A 63 -7.57 -0.64 11.83
N LYS A 64 -7.44 -1.45 10.77
CA LYS A 64 -6.81 -2.77 10.77
C LYS A 64 -6.21 -3.08 9.38
N PRO A 65 -5.37 -4.11 9.25
CA PRO A 65 -4.93 -4.60 7.95
C PRO A 65 -6.10 -5.23 7.18
N ASP A 66 -6.65 -4.49 6.22
CA ASP A 66 -7.82 -4.91 5.45
C ASP A 66 -7.63 -4.58 3.97
N ALA A 67 -7.52 -5.63 3.15
CA ALA A 67 -7.21 -5.50 1.74
C ALA A 67 -8.39 -4.92 0.94
N GLU A 68 -9.63 -5.27 1.31
CA GLU A 68 -10.84 -4.78 0.64
C GLU A 68 -11.06 -3.31 0.96
N GLN A 69 -10.95 -2.92 2.24
CA GLN A 69 -11.03 -1.52 2.66
C GLN A 69 -9.93 -0.68 2.01
N LEU A 70 -8.70 -1.19 1.94
CA LEU A 70 -7.60 -0.48 1.29
C LEU A 70 -7.86 -0.34 -0.21
N SER A 71 -8.32 -1.40 -0.88
CA SER A 71 -8.66 -1.36 -2.30
C SER A 71 -9.73 -0.31 -2.59
N ALA A 72 -10.80 -0.27 -1.79
CA ALA A 72 -11.84 0.73 -1.92
C ALA A 72 -11.31 2.15 -1.71
N ALA A 73 -10.50 2.37 -0.67
CA ALA A 73 -9.92 3.68 -0.35
C ALA A 73 -8.92 4.19 -1.41
N LEU A 74 -8.33 3.29 -2.18
CA LEU A 74 -7.38 3.60 -3.26
C LEU A 74 -8.01 3.62 -4.67
N SER A 75 -9.29 3.23 -4.80
CA SER A 75 -9.99 3.17 -6.09
C SER A 75 -10.69 4.47 -6.51
N ASP A 76 -10.77 5.45 -5.62
CA ASP A 76 -11.39 6.76 -5.86
C ASP A 76 -10.43 7.72 -6.61
N VAL A 77 -9.84 7.31 -7.73
CA VAL A 77 -9.00 8.20 -8.55
C VAL A 77 -9.39 8.13 -10.02
#